data_AF-A0A9N9FK20-F1
#
_entry.id   AF-A0A9N9FK20-F1
#
_cell.length_a   1.000
_cell.length_b   1.000
_cell.length_c   1.000
_cell.angle_alpha   90.00
_cell.angle_beta   90.00
_cell.angle_gamma   90.00
#
_symmetry.space_group_name_H-M   'P 1'
#
loop_
_entity.id
_entity.type
_entity.pdbx_description
1 polymer ?
#
loop_
_entity_poly.entity_id
_entity_poly.type
_entity_poly.pdbx_seq_one_letter_code
_entity_poly.pdbx_strand_id
1 'polypeptide(L)'
;EIQLYKQRTCRMGLNHLRNLATVRPVRRFFNPKNDVAFKKIFGVKQNKLFLLSFLNLILRREGDNMIEEVELLPQELSPQYEDSKKSILDVSCQDKKGRKYIVEMQNKRLSSFIQRLEYYASRIYSDQLFEGADYLELKPESNIYFLPNLSYVFVELSKFSKCSEQLKTPENYWIHLLKEASDENESPKEAPNEIQEAYGTMMAILDDEDAIRTAKNKGREEEKEVGSEETKEEITCKLLKKGYSSQDISDVTGLSASKI
;
A
#
# COMPACT_ATOMS: atom_id res chain seq x y z
N GLU A 1 31.62 -20.67 -28.78
CA GLU A 1 32.54 -20.07 -27.79
C GLU A 1 31.80 -19.03 -26.95
N ILE A 2 32.29 -18.87 -25.72
CA ILE A 2 31.74 -18.08 -24.61
C ILE A 2 31.70 -16.57 -24.93
N GLN A 3 30.66 -15.87 -24.46
CA GLN A 3 30.88 -14.58 -23.77
C GLN A 3 29.95 -14.45 -22.57
N LEU A 4 30.44 -14.96 -21.43
CA LEU A 4 29.92 -14.71 -20.10
C LEU A 4 30.04 -13.21 -19.82
N TYR A 5 28.93 -12.47 -19.88
CA TYR A 5 28.90 -11.13 -19.33
C TYR A 5 28.91 -11.26 -17.80
N LYS A 6 30.01 -10.81 -17.18
CA LYS A 6 30.17 -10.77 -15.72
C LYS A 6 28.97 -10.04 -15.10
N GLN A 7 28.11 -10.78 -14.42
CA GLN A 7 27.13 -10.24 -13.48
C GLN A 7 27.90 -9.50 -12.39
N ARG A 8 27.86 -8.16 -12.41
CA ARG A 8 28.19 -7.36 -11.24
C ARG A 8 26.97 -7.40 -10.32
N THR A 9 26.91 -8.40 -9.45
CA THR A 9 25.99 -8.39 -8.31
C THR A 9 26.39 -7.23 -7.41
N CYS A 10 25.52 -6.23 -7.26
CA CYS A 10 25.68 -5.20 -6.24
C CYS A 10 25.35 -5.82 -4.88
N ARG A 11 26.32 -6.54 -4.28
CA ARG A 11 26.30 -6.85 -2.86
C ARG A 11 27.06 -5.74 -2.17
N MET A 12 26.32 -4.74 -1.67
CA MET A 12 26.84 -3.82 -0.67
C MET A 12 27.28 -4.64 0.54
N GLY A 13 28.58 -4.57 0.86
CA GLY A 13 29.20 -5.33 1.94
C GLY A 13 28.59 -4.96 3.29
N LEU A 14 27.92 -5.93 3.93
CA LEU A 14 27.60 -5.88 5.34
C LEU A 14 28.87 -6.13 6.14
N ASN A 15 29.57 -5.06 6.52
CA ASN A 15 30.58 -5.10 7.58
C ASN A 15 30.78 -3.69 8.15
N HIS A 16 29.98 -3.30 9.16
CA HIS A 16 30.55 -2.75 10.40
C HIS A 16 29.52 -2.44 11.49
N LEU A 17 29.88 -2.91 12.70
CA LEU A 17 29.60 -2.38 14.04
C LEU A 17 28.27 -2.70 14.72
N ARG A 18 28.39 -3.60 15.70
CA ARG A 18 27.62 -3.61 16.95
C ARG A 18 27.77 -2.27 17.66
N ASN A 19 26.65 -1.61 17.98
CA ASN A 19 26.49 -0.80 19.18
C ASN A 19 25.01 -0.77 19.56
N LEU A 20 24.71 -1.26 20.77
CA LEU A 20 23.41 -1.21 21.43
C LEU A 20 23.26 0.18 22.09
N ALA A 21 22.67 1.13 21.36
CA ALA A 21 22.01 2.33 21.89
C ALA A 21 21.20 2.98 20.76
N THR A 22 19.87 2.79 20.78
CA THR A 22 18.85 3.49 19.97
C THR A 22 19.27 3.89 18.55
N VAL A 23 19.47 2.91 17.67
CA VAL A 23 19.50 3.16 16.23
C VAL A 23 18.06 3.49 15.80
N ARG A 24 17.76 4.77 15.54
CA ARG A 24 16.56 5.15 14.79
C ARG A 24 16.56 4.29 13.51
N PRO A 25 15.45 3.63 13.11
CA PRO A 25 15.45 2.90 11.86
C PRO A 25 15.79 3.88 10.76
N VAL A 26 16.81 3.54 9.97
CA VAL A 26 17.18 4.25 8.74
C VAL A 26 15.88 4.41 7.94
N ARG A 27 15.48 5.64 7.63
CA ARG A 27 14.17 5.94 7.02
C ARG A 27 14.08 5.22 5.67
N ARG A 28 13.20 4.24 5.60
CA ARG A 28 12.87 3.46 4.40
C ARG A 28 11.55 3.94 3.84
N PHE A 29 11.37 3.98 2.53
CA PHE A 29 10.05 4.30 1.98
C PHE A 29 9.03 3.21 2.35
N PHE A 30 7.76 3.61 2.54
CA PHE A 30 6.70 2.64 2.79
C PHE A 30 6.56 1.69 1.60
N ASN A 31 6.38 0.39 1.83
CA ASN A 31 6.43 -0.61 0.76
C ASN A 31 5.30 -0.37 -0.27
N PRO A 32 5.62 -0.04 -1.54
CA PRO A 32 4.62 0.31 -2.54
C PRO A 32 3.78 -0.89 -3.01
N LYS A 33 4.23 -2.11 -2.71
CA LYS A 33 3.47 -3.33 -2.98
C LYS A 33 2.40 -3.61 -1.92
N ASN A 34 2.38 -2.84 -0.82
CA ASN A 34 1.26 -2.86 0.12
C ASN A 34 0.02 -2.28 -0.56
N ASP A 35 -1.13 -2.92 -0.36
CA ASP A 35 -2.41 -2.52 -0.97
C ASP A 35 -2.77 -1.04 -0.71
N VAL A 36 -2.59 -0.56 0.52
CA VAL A 36 -2.87 0.83 0.90
C VAL A 36 -1.93 1.80 0.18
N ALA A 37 -0.65 1.43 0.08
CA ALA A 37 0.34 2.24 -0.62
C ALA A 37 0.01 2.34 -2.10
N PHE A 38 -0.25 1.19 -2.72
CA PHE A 38 -0.57 1.10 -4.13
C PHE A 38 -1.82 1.91 -4.48
N LYS A 39 -2.87 1.80 -3.67
CA LYS A 39 -4.10 2.61 -3.80
C LYS A 39 -3.84 4.10 -3.63
N LYS A 40 -3.02 4.51 -2.66
CA LYS A 40 -2.68 5.93 -2.46
C LYS A 40 -1.83 6.48 -3.61
N ILE A 41 -0.90 5.68 -4.15
CA ILE A 41 -0.05 6.10 -5.28
C ILE A 41 -0.87 6.19 -6.57
N PHE A 42 -1.66 5.17 -6.92
CA PHE A 42 -2.28 5.07 -8.26
C PHE A 42 -3.80 5.24 -8.29
N GLY A 43 -4.47 5.09 -7.15
CA GLY A 43 -5.94 5.09 -7.03
C GLY A 43 -6.54 6.43 -6.57
N VAL A 44 -5.77 7.51 -6.54
CA VAL A 44 -6.20 8.84 -6.07
C VAL A 44 -6.28 9.81 -7.25
N LYS A 45 -7.32 10.65 -7.30
CA LYS A 45 -7.59 11.55 -8.45
C LYS A 45 -6.44 12.52 -8.74
N GLN A 46 -5.75 12.99 -7.72
CA GLN A 46 -4.58 13.86 -7.83
C GLN A 46 -3.41 13.16 -8.54
N ASN A 47 -3.33 11.83 -8.41
CA ASN A 47 -2.23 11.01 -8.92
C ASN A 47 -2.57 10.31 -10.25
N LYS A 48 -3.61 10.78 -10.96
CA LYS A 48 -4.00 10.22 -12.27
C LYS A 48 -2.85 10.18 -13.28
N LEU A 49 -1.96 11.19 -13.25
CA LEU A 49 -0.79 11.23 -14.12
C LEU A 49 0.18 10.07 -13.85
N PHE A 50 0.28 9.60 -12.60
CA PHE A 50 1.13 8.47 -12.23
C PHE A 50 0.59 7.19 -12.85
N LEU A 51 -0.72 6.98 -12.73
CA LEU A 51 -1.41 5.85 -13.34
C LEU A 51 -1.32 5.88 -14.87
N LEU A 52 -1.49 7.06 -15.48
CA LEU A 52 -1.38 7.24 -16.93
C LEU A 52 0.02 6.87 -17.45
N SER A 53 1.05 7.43 -16.83
CA SER A 53 2.46 7.16 -17.14
C SER A 53 2.77 5.67 -16.99
N PHE A 54 2.33 5.08 -15.87
CA PHE A 54 2.50 3.65 -15.59
C PHE A 54 1.78 2.74 -16.59
N LEU A 55 0.53 3.03 -16.96
CA LEU A 55 -0.25 2.23 -17.91
C LEU A 55 0.35 2.25 -19.31
N ASN A 56 0.76 3.42 -19.81
CA ASN A 56 1.40 3.54 -21.11
C ASN A 56 2.70 2.73 -21.16
N LEU A 57 3.49 2.76 -20.08
CA LEU A 57 4.66 1.93 -19.88
C LEU A 57 4.34 0.43 -19.95
N ILE A 58 3.42 -0.06 -19.10
CA ILE A 58 3.19 -1.50 -18.96
C ILE A 58 2.54 -2.09 -20.20
N LEU A 59 1.70 -1.31 -20.87
CA LEU A 59 1.04 -1.67 -22.12
C LEU A 59 1.90 -1.39 -23.36
N ARG A 60 3.12 -0.85 -23.19
CA ARG A 60 4.07 -0.50 -24.27
C ARG A 60 3.41 0.35 -25.37
N ARG A 61 2.70 1.38 -24.94
CA ARG A 61 2.03 2.32 -25.85
C ARG A 61 2.97 3.46 -26.15
N GLU A 62 3.06 3.84 -27.42
CA GLU A 62 3.93 4.89 -27.93
C GLU A 62 3.21 5.63 -29.06
N GLY A 63 3.63 6.88 -29.33
CA GLY A 63 3.06 7.72 -30.38
C GLY A 63 1.54 7.84 -30.29
N ASP A 64 0.85 7.65 -31.42
CA ASP A 64 -0.60 7.80 -31.54
C ASP A 64 -1.41 6.73 -30.76
N ASN A 65 -0.76 5.69 -30.24
CA ASN A 65 -1.40 4.66 -29.43
C ASN A 65 -1.39 4.98 -27.91
N MET A 66 -0.75 6.07 -27.50
CA MET A 66 -0.73 6.50 -26.10
C MET A 66 -2.14 6.68 -25.53
N ILE A 67 -2.30 6.30 -24.26
CA ILE A 67 -3.43 6.73 -23.45
C ILE A 67 -3.15 8.19 -23.12
N GLU A 68 -4.03 9.07 -23.57
CA GLU A 68 -3.92 10.51 -23.32
C GLU A 68 -4.51 10.92 -21.97
N GLU A 69 -5.51 10.18 -21.51
CA GLU A 69 -6.22 10.48 -20.28
C GLU A 69 -6.86 9.23 -19.69
N VAL A 70 -6.94 9.19 -18.36
CA VAL A 70 -7.67 8.18 -17.60
C VAL A 70 -8.58 8.83 -16.55
N GLU A 71 -9.77 8.27 -16.42
CA GLU A 71 -10.68 8.54 -15.31
C GLU A 71 -10.68 7.35 -14.35
N LEU A 72 -10.49 7.62 -13.05
CA LEU A 72 -10.58 6.61 -12.01
C LEU A 72 -12.04 6.21 -11.81
N LEU A 73 -12.30 4.92 -11.89
CA LEU A 73 -13.60 4.30 -11.62
C LEU A 73 -13.69 3.88 -10.15
N PRO A 74 -14.90 3.65 -9.62
CA PRO A 74 -15.10 3.08 -8.29
C PRO A 74 -14.32 1.76 -8.13
N GLN A 75 -13.57 1.64 -7.03
CA GLN A 75 -12.81 0.43 -6.69
C GLN A 75 -13.69 -0.65 -6.05
N GLU A 76 -14.84 -0.27 -5.49
CA GLU A 76 -15.80 -1.21 -4.92
C GLU A 76 -16.85 -1.58 -5.95
N LEU A 77 -16.92 -2.87 -6.27
CA LEU A 77 -18.01 -3.43 -7.06
C LEU A 77 -19.15 -3.77 -6.10
N SER A 78 -20.26 -3.05 -6.22
CA SER A 78 -21.43 -3.27 -5.37
C SER A 78 -21.95 -4.70 -5.57
N PRO A 79 -22.24 -5.43 -4.47
CA PRO A 79 -22.84 -6.74 -4.59
C PRO A 79 -24.26 -6.60 -5.18
N GLN A 80 -24.52 -7.29 -6.30
CA GLN A 80 -25.86 -7.33 -6.91
C GLN A 80 -26.89 -8.08 -6.03
N TYR A 81 -26.43 -8.96 -5.15
CA TYR A 81 -27.27 -9.71 -4.20
C TYR A 81 -26.64 -9.60 -2.81
N GLU A 82 -27.44 -9.57 -1.74
CA GLU A 82 -26.95 -9.43 -0.35
C GLU A 82 -25.87 -10.46 0.01
N ASP A 83 -25.98 -11.69 -0.50
CA ASP A 83 -25.02 -12.78 -0.26
C ASP A 83 -23.80 -12.78 -1.20
N SER A 84 -23.73 -11.84 -2.16
CA SER A 84 -22.62 -11.79 -3.11
C SER A 84 -21.34 -11.30 -2.46
N LYS A 85 -20.21 -11.88 -2.88
CA LYS A 85 -18.89 -11.44 -2.45
C LYS A 85 -18.62 -9.99 -2.87
N LYS A 86 -18.49 -9.08 -1.89
CA LYS A 86 -17.96 -7.73 -2.11
C LYS A 86 -16.55 -7.86 -2.70
N SER A 87 -16.33 -7.17 -3.81
CA SER A 87 -15.05 -7.19 -4.52
C SER A 87 -14.47 -5.80 -4.55
N ILE A 88 -13.23 -5.69 -4.07
CA ILE A 88 -12.48 -4.45 -3.99
C ILE A 88 -11.30 -4.60 -4.95
N LEU A 89 -11.30 -3.77 -5.98
CA LEU A 89 -10.22 -3.62 -6.93
C LEU A 89 -9.12 -2.75 -6.32
N ASP A 90 -7.86 -3.01 -6.69
CA ASP A 90 -6.78 -2.14 -6.23
C ASP A 90 -6.86 -0.78 -6.94
N VAL A 91 -6.92 -0.79 -8.27
CA VAL A 91 -7.20 0.41 -9.08
C VAL A 91 -8.03 0.03 -10.30
N SER A 92 -9.06 0.82 -10.60
CA SER A 92 -9.83 0.72 -11.83
C SER A 92 -9.90 2.07 -12.52
N CYS A 93 -9.75 2.09 -13.84
CA CYS A 93 -9.87 3.32 -14.63
C CYS A 93 -10.38 3.07 -16.05
N GLN A 94 -10.78 4.13 -16.73
CA GLN A 94 -11.23 4.12 -18.11
C GLN A 94 -10.53 5.22 -18.91
N ASP A 95 -10.17 4.96 -20.17
CA ASP A 95 -9.66 5.99 -21.07
C ASP A 95 -10.75 6.65 -21.93
N LYS A 96 -10.39 7.71 -22.67
CA LYS A 96 -11.31 8.43 -23.58
C LYS A 96 -11.97 7.56 -24.65
N LYS A 97 -11.36 6.42 -25.01
CA LYS A 97 -11.91 5.49 -26.00
C LYS A 97 -12.89 4.50 -25.36
N GLY A 98 -13.12 4.58 -24.05
CA GLY A 98 -14.01 3.70 -23.30
C GLY A 98 -13.35 2.42 -22.80
N ARG A 99 -12.04 2.22 -23.05
CA ARG A 99 -11.33 1.00 -22.62
C ARG A 99 -11.12 1.05 -21.11
N LYS A 100 -11.51 0.00 -20.42
CA LYS A 100 -11.38 -0.13 -18.97
C LYS A 100 -10.12 -0.92 -18.61
N TYR A 101 -9.40 -0.45 -17.59
CA TYR A 101 -8.21 -1.09 -17.06
C TYR A 101 -8.42 -1.41 -15.59
N ILE A 102 -8.06 -2.63 -15.20
CA ILE A 102 -8.00 -3.08 -13.82
C ILE A 102 -6.53 -3.34 -13.52
N VAL A 103 -5.99 -2.63 -12.53
CA VAL A 103 -4.58 -2.77 -12.14
C VAL A 103 -4.56 -3.36 -10.73
N GLU A 104 -3.96 -4.53 -10.59
CA GLU A 104 -3.90 -5.29 -9.35
C GLU A 104 -2.44 -5.54 -8.95
N MET A 105 -2.10 -5.22 -7.70
CA MET A 105 -0.79 -5.47 -7.13
C MET A 105 -0.77 -6.83 -6.44
N GLN A 106 0.15 -7.72 -6.84
CA GLN A 106 0.23 -9.07 -6.28
C GLN A 106 1.56 -9.31 -5.57
N ASN A 107 1.50 -9.51 -4.25
CA ASN A 107 2.65 -9.88 -3.43
C ASN A 107 2.97 -11.39 -3.46
N LYS A 108 2.02 -12.21 -3.91
CA LYS A 108 2.15 -13.67 -3.95
C LYS A 108 1.52 -14.21 -5.23
N ARG A 109 2.08 -15.31 -5.74
CA ARG A 109 1.43 -16.10 -6.80
C ARG A 109 0.30 -16.90 -6.17
N LEU A 110 -0.91 -16.39 -6.24
CA LEU A 110 -2.11 -17.10 -5.79
C LEU A 110 -2.73 -17.84 -6.99
N SER A 111 -3.05 -19.11 -6.81
CA SER A 111 -3.75 -19.91 -7.84
C SER A 111 -5.13 -19.33 -8.16
N SER A 112 -5.76 -18.64 -7.21
CA SER A 112 -7.06 -17.97 -7.33
C SER A 112 -7.03 -16.62 -8.04
N PHE A 113 -5.84 -16.11 -8.42
CA PHE A 113 -5.70 -14.78 -8.99
C PHE A 113 -6.44 -14.64 -10.32
N ILE A 114 -6.31 -15.64 -11.20
CA ILE A 114 -6.99 -15.65 -12.50
C ILE A 114 -8.50 -15.65 -12.32
N GLN A 115 -9.03 -16.49 -11.43
CA GLN A 115 -10.46 -16.55 -11.12
C GLN A 115 -10.96 -15.21 -10.55
N ARG A 116 -10.13 -14.48 -9.79
CA ARG A 116 -10.48 -13.14 -9.29
C ARG A 116 -10.58 -12.14 -10.44
N LEU A 117 -9.63 -12.15 -11.37
CA LEU A 117 -9.68 -11.27 -12.54
C LEU A 117 -10.85 -11.60 -13.48
N GLU A 118 -11.14 -12.88 -13.70
CA GLU A 118 -12.30 -13.33 -14.47
C GLU A 118 -13.60 -12.89 -13.81
N TYR A 119 -13.70 -12.99 -12.48
CA TYR A 119 -14.84 -12.49 -11.74
C TYR A 119 -15.00 -10.96 -11.91
N TYR A 120 -13.90 -10.20 -11.80
CA TYR A 120 -13.94 -8.74 -11.98
C TYR A 120 -14.36 -8.35 -13.39
N ALA A 121 -13.78 -8.99 -14.41
CA ALA A 121 -14.13 -8.73 -15.80
C ALA A 121 -15.60 -9.08 -16.10
N SER A 122 -16.08 -10.21 -15.58
CA SER A 122 -17.47 -10.64 -15.72
C SER A 122 -18.44 -9.63 -15.10
N ARG A 123 -18.10 -9.10 -13.91
CA ARG A 123 -18.90 -8.05 -13.25
C ARG A 123 -18.92 -6.76 -14.05
N ILE A 124 -17.76 -6.27 -14.48
CA ILE A 124 -17.65 -5.05 -15.28
C ILE A 124 -18.38 -5.18 -16.62
N TYR A 125 -18.46 -6.39 -17.17
CA TYR A 125 -19.24 -6.68 -18.37
C TYR A 125 -20.74 -6.69 -18.09
N SER A 126 -21.20 -7.39 -17.05
CA SER A 126 -22.62 -7.43 -16.70
C SER A 126 -23.17 -6.06 -16.30
N ASP A 127 -22.37 -5.24 -15.61
CA ASP A 127 -22.78 -3.92 -15.12
C ASP A 127 -22.92 -2.87 -16.24
N GLN A 128 -22.67 -3.23 -17.51
CA GLN A 128 -22.95 -2.35 -18.65
C GLN A 128 -24.45 -2.24 -18.95
N LEU A 129 -25.22 -3.25 -18.57
CA LEU A 129 -26.65 -3.29 -18.80
C LEU A 129 -27.40 -2.96 -17.51
N PHE A 130 -28.53 -2.29 -17.68
CA PHE A 130 -29.54 -2.09 -16.63
C PHE A 130 -30.80 -2.88 -16.99
N GLU A 131 -31.75 -2.97 -16.06
CA GLU A 131 -32.99 -3.72 -16.27
C GLU A 131 -33.77 -3.17 -17.49
N GLY A 132 -34.12 -4.07 -18.41
CA GLY A 132 -34.85 -3.75 -19.63
C GLY A 132 -34.00 -3.30 -20.84
N ALA A 133 -32.68 -3.18 -20.69
CA ALA A 133 -31.76 -2.89 -21.80
C ALA A 133 -31.62 -4.09 -22.75
N ASP A 134 -31.44 -3.83 -24.05
CA ASP A 134 -31.20 -4.89 -25.04
C ASP A 134 -29.78 -5.45 -24.88
N TYR A 135 -29.62 -6.78 -24.93
CA TYR A 135 -28.30 -7.41 -24.92
C TYR A 135 -27.39 -6.95 -26.07
N LEU A 136 -27.94 -6.43 -27.17
CA LEU A 136 -27.18 -5.82 -28.26
C LEU A 136 -26.45 -4.53 -27.85
N GLU A 137 -26.83 -3.90 -26.73
CA GLU A 137 -26.17 -2.71 -26.18
C GLU A 137 -24.90 -3.04 -25.40
N LEU A 138 -24.68 -4.31 -25.04
CA LEU A 138 -23.39 -4.75 -24.51
C LEU A 138 -22.34 -4.37 -25.55
N LYS A 139 -21.36 -3.55 -25.18
CA LYS A 139 -20.25 -3.20 -26.08
C LYS A 139 -19.29 -4.39 -26.12
N PRO A 140 -19.40 -5.29 -27.12
CA PRO A 140 -18.60 -6.49 -27.17
C PRO A 140 -17.48 -6.13 -28.13
N GLU A 141 -16.46 -5.38 -27.70
CA GLU A 141 -15.41 -4.95 -28.64
C GLU A 141 -14.66 -6.13 -29.30
N SER A 142 -15.04 -7.38 -28.98
CA SER A 142 -14.98 -8.57 -29.81
C SER A 142 -15.84 -9.66 -29.15
N ASN A 143 -16.84 -10.19 -29.86
CA ASN A 143 -17.39 -11.52 -29.57
C ASN A 143 -16.78 -12.42 -30.66
N ILE A 144 -16.22 -13.60 -30.37
CA ILE A 144 -16.98 -14.80 -30.04
C ILE A 144 -16.18 -15.63 -29.02
N TYR A 145 -16.81 -16.04 -27.93
CA TYR A 145 -16.28 -16.87 -26.83
C TYR A 145 -15.67 -16.07 -25.65
N PHE A 146 -16.61 -15.45 -24.94
CA PHE A 146 -16.62 -15.04 -23.54
C PHE A 146 -15.76 -13.84 -23.11
N LEU A 147 -14.46 -13.74 -23.43
CA LEU A 147 -13.65 -12.56 -23.00
C LEU A 147 -12.47 -12.21 -23.96
N PRO A 148 -12.64 -12.08 -25.29
CA PRO A 148 -11.48 -11.92 -26.19
C PRO A 148 -10.75 -10.57 -26.07
N ASN A 149 -11.36 -9.56 -25.43
CA ASN A 149 -10.69 -8.28 -25.14
C ASN A 149 -10.01 -8.22 -23.78
N LEU A 150 -10.15 -9.26 -22.95
CA LEU A 150 -9.50 -9.27 -21.65
C LEU A 150 -8.03 -9.66 -21.84
N SER A 151 -7.18 -8.64 -21.95
CA SER A 151 -5.74 -8.80 -22.01
C SER A 151 -5.15 -8.70 -20.62
N TYR A 152 -4.31 -9.66 -20.25
CA TYR A 152 -3.56 -9.65 -19.01
C TYR A 152 -2.10 -9.32 -19.27
N VAL A 153 -1.56 -8.34 -18.54
CA VAL A 153 -0.12 -8.05 -18.55
C VAL A 153 0.44 -8.38 -17.18
N PHE A 154 1.30 -9.40 -17.12
CA PHE A 154 2.02 -9.78 -15.91
C PHE A 154 3.38 -9.10 -15.87
N VAL A 155 3.57 -8.24 -14.87
CA VAL A 155 4.84 -7.56 -14.63
C VAL A 155 5.60 -8.29 -13.52
N GLU A 156 6.60 -9.08 -13.91
CA GLU A 156 7.44 -9.80 -12.94
C GLU A 156 8.58 -8.90 -12.46
N LEU A 157 8.36 -8.19 -11.35
CA LEU A 157 9.37 -7.30 -10.75
C LEU A 157 10.69 -8.02 -10.45
N SER A 158 10.66 -9.31 -10.09
CA SER A 158 11.88 -10.08 -9.81
C SER A 158 12.86 -10.13 -10.98
N LYS A 159 12.39 -10.03 -12.23
CA LYS A 159 13.23 -10.04 -13.44
C LYS A 159 13.91 -8.70 -13.73
N PHE A 160 13.50 -7.62 -13.07
CA PHE A 160 14.15 -6.32 -13.21
C PHE A 160 15.44 -6.28 -12.38
N SER A 161 16.60 -5.96 -12.95
CA SER A 161 17.87 -6.01 -12.19
C SER A 161 18.71 -4.73 -12.37
N LYS A 162 18.09 -3.62 -12.80
CA LYS A 162 18.80 -2.36 -13.02
C LYS A 162 18.89 -1.59 -11.70
N CYS A 163 20.06 -1.00 -11.43
CA CYS A 163 20.28 -0.10 -10.29
C CYS A 163 19.88 1.35 -10.64
N SER A 164 19.82 2.21 -9.63
CA SER A 164 19.56 3.67 -9.71
C SER A 164 20.33 4.38 -10.83
N GLU A 165 21.61 4.06 -11.03
CA GLU A 165 22.47 4.72 -12.05
C GLU A 165 22.18 4.23 -13.48
N GLN A 166 21.41 3.16 -13.64
CA GLN A 166 21.07 2.56 -14.93
C GLN A 166 19.67 2.93 -15.39
N LEU A 167 18.94 3.73 -14.61
CA LEU A 167 17.60 4.21 -14.90
C LEU A 167 17.71 5.37 -15.89
N LYS A 168 17.16 5.20 -17.10
CA LYS A 168 17.25 6.22 -18.17
C LYS A 168 15.90 6.69 -18.67
N THR A 169 14.85 5.99 -18.31
CA THR A 169 13.53 6.17 -18.90
C THR A 169 12.48 6.07 -17.79
N PRO A 170 11.36 6.79 -17.86
CA PRO A 170 10.29 6.75 -16.84
C PRO A 170 9.86 5.32 -16.49
N GLU A 171 9.90 4.43 -17.47
CA GLU A 171 9.64 2.99 -17.36
C GLU A 171 10.50 2.31 -16.30
N ASN A 172 11.81 2.57 -16.36
CA ASN A 172 12.75 1.97 -15.43
C ASN A 172 12.56 2.55 -14.02
N TYR A 173 12.21 3.84 -13.91
CA TYR A 173 11.95 4.50 -12.63
C TYR A 173 10.69 3.95 -11.95
N TRP A 174 9.60 3.70 -12.67
CA TRP A 174 8.40 3.07 -12.11
C TRP A 174 8.67 1.65 -11.59
N ILE A 175 9.34 0.83 -12.38
CA ILE A 175 9.64 -0.56 -11.97
C ILE A 175 10.61 -0.55 -10.77
N HIS A 176 11.58 0.35 -10.77
CA HIS A 176 12.49 0.55 -9.65
C HIS A 176 11.75 0.97 -8.37
N LEU A 177 10.86 1.97 -8.46
CA LEU A 177 10.03 2.41 -7.34
C LEU A 177 9.26 1.22 -6.75
N LEU A 178 8.55 0.46 -7.58
CA LEU A 178 7.75 -0.67 -7.13
C LEU A 178 8.58 -1.82 -6.53
N LYS A 179 9.83 -1.96 -6.95
CA LYS A 179 10.68 -3.08 -6.57
C LYS A 179 11.58 -2.78 -5.38
N GLU A 180 12.34 -1.71 -5.46
CA GLU A 180 13.52 -1.44 -4.63
C GLU A 180 13.27 -0.34 -3.60
N ALA A 181 12.31 0.57 -3.81
CA ALA A 181 12.13 1.75 -2.95
C ALA A 181 11.97 1.40 -1.45
N SER A 182 11.36 0.25 -1.11
CA SER A 182 11.22 -0.17 0.29
C SER A 182 12.55 -0.46 1.01
N ASP A 183 13.61 -0.70 0.24
CA ASP A 183 14.95 -0.99 0.73
C ASP A 183 15.91 0.21 0.57
N GLU A 184 15.41 1.33 0.03
CA GLU A 184 16.14 2.57 -0.20
C GLU A 184 15.79 3.65 0.83
N ASN A 185 16.69 4.62 0.97
CA ASN A 185 16.52 5.75 1.88
C ASN A 185 16.32 7.09 1.16
N GLU A 186 16.63 7.14 -0.14
CA GLU A 186 16.53 8.34 -0.98
C GLU A 186 15.94 7.96 -2.34
N SER A 187 15.15 8.86 -2.93
CA SER A 187 14.64 8.67 -4.28
C SER A 187 15.75 8.93 -5.32
N PRO A 188 15.70 8.31 -6.50
CA PRO A 188 16.66 8.60 -7.56
C PRO A 188 16.55 10.06 -8.00
N LYS A 189 17.64 10.84 -7.89
CA LYS A 189 17.61 12.31 -8.12
C LYS A 189 17.18 12.72 -9.53
N GLU A 190 17.46 11.87 -10.51
CA GLU A 190 17.15 12.10 -11.92
C GLU A 190 15.75 11.58 -12.31
N ALA A 191 14.97 11.05 -11.35
CA ALA A 191 13.64 10.57 -11.66
C ALA A 191 12.70 11.72 -12.06
N PRO A 192 11.81 11.50 -13.05
CA PRO A 192 10.78 12.46 -13.43
C PRO A 192 9.92 12.94 -12.25
N ASN A 193 9.32 14.13 -12.36
CA ASN A 193 8.54 14.75 -11.29
C ASN A 193 7.43 13.82 -10.77
N GLU A 194 6.73 13.13 -11.66
CA GLU A 194 5.67 12.19 -11.29
C GLU A 194 6.17 11.04 -10.40
N ILE A 195 7.42 10.59 -10.61
CA ILE A 195 8.05 9.55 -9.79
C ILE A 195 8.45 10.13 -8.44
N GLN A 196 9.01 11.34 -8.42
CA GLN A 196 9.39 12.02 -7.17
C GLN A 196 8.18 12.22 -6.26
N GLU A 197 7.06 12.67 -6.83
CA GLU A 197 5.81 12.83 -6.09
C GLU A 197 5.25 11.50 -5.56
N ALA A 198 5.42 10.40 -6.31
CA ALA A 198 5.06 9.07 -5.84
C ALA A 198 5.92 8.63 -4.64
N TYR A 199 7.25 8.87 -4.66
CA TYR A 199 8.12 8.65 -3.50
C TYR A 199 7.68 9.53 -2.31
N GLY A 200 7.30 10.79 -2.56
CA GLY A 200 6.74 11.69 -1.54
C GLY A 200 5.46 11.14 -0.91
N THR A 201 4.57 10.56 -1.71
CA THR A 201 3.35 9.89 -1.22
C THR A 201 3.69 8.72 -0.30
N MET A 202 4.72 7.93 -0.62
CA MET A 202 5.17 6.81 0.21
C MET A 202 5.74 7.29 1.56
N MET A 203 6.47 8.41 1.56
CA MET A 203 6.98 9.01 2.79
C MET A 203 5.84 9.51 3.68
N ALA A 204 4.85 10.20 3.12
CA ALA A 204 3.71 10.69 3.87
C ALA A 204 2.95 9.53 4.56
N ILE A 205 2.80 8.39 3.90
CA ILE A 205 2.16 7.19 4.49
C ILE A 205 2.96 6.69 5.69
N LEU A 206 4.29 6.63 5.57
CA LEU A 206 5.15 6.19 6.67
C LEU A 206 5.04 7.13 7.86
N ASP A 207 5.06 8.45 7.61
CA ASP A 207 4.95 9.47 8.65
C ASP A 207 3.60 9.37 9.37
N ASP A 208 2.50 9.15 8.64
CA ASP A 208 1.16 8.90 9.22
C ASP A 208 1.16 7.65 10.14
N GLU A 209 1.75 6.53 9.68
CA GLU A 209 1.82 5.30 10.48
C GLU A 209 2.65 5.48 11.75
N ASP A 210 3.77 6.21 11.66
CA ASP A 210 4.62 6.52 12.79
C ASP A 210 3.93 7.44 13.80
N ALA A 211 3.15 8.41 13.33
CA ALA A 211 2.33 9.27 14.18
C ALA A 211 1.27 8.45 14.94
N ILE A 212 0.54 7.57 14.25
CA ILE A 212 -0.46 6.69 14.86
C ILE A 212 0.19 5.75 15.88
N ARG A 213 1.34 5.15 15.54
CA ARG A 213 2.09 4.28 16.44
C ARG A 213 2.53 5.00 17.72
N THR A 214 3.03 6.21 17.57
CA THR A 214 3.46 7.05 18.69
C THR A 214 2.27 7.40 19.59
N ALA A 215 1.13 7.78 19.02
CA ALA A 215 -0.09 8.08 19.76
C ALA A 215 -0.60 6.87 20.57
N LYS A 216 -0.62 5.67 19.94
CA LYS A 216 -1.03 4.43 20.62
C LYS A 216 -0.12 4.05 21.79
N ASN A 217 1.19 4.23 21.64
CA ASN A 217 2.14 3.92 22.71
C ASN A 217 1.97 4.87 23.90
N LYS A 218 1.81 6.18 23.65
CA LYS A 218 1.54 7.16 24.71
C LYS A 218 0.24 6.86 25.45
N GLY A 219 -0.85 6.60 24.73
CA GLY A 219 -2.12 6.23 25.36
C GLY A 219 -2.02 4.99 26.24
N ARG A 220 -1.25 3.97 25.82
CA ARG A 220 -1.01 2.77 26.62
C ARG A 220 -0.15 3.03 27.88
N GLU A 221 0.77 3.99 27.81
CA GLU A 221 1.57 4.41 28.97
C GLU A 221 0.70 5.17 29.97
N GLU A 222 -0.10 6.12 29.50
CA GLU A 222 -1.07 6.88 30.30
C GLU A 222 -2.11 5.96 30.97
N GLU A 223 -2.69 5.00 30.25
CA GLU A 223 -3.65 4.02 30.81
C GLU A 223 -3.04 3.18 31.94
N LYS A 224 -1.76 2.80 31.82
CA LYS A 224 -1.06 2.06 32.88
C LYS A 224 -0.79 2.92 34.10
N GLU A 225 -0.45 4.19 33.89
CA GLU A 225 -0.18 5.14 34.97
C GLU A 225 -1.47 5.43 35.75
N VAL A 226 -2.56 5.77 35.04
CA VAL A 226 -3.88 5.99 35.65
C VAL A 226 -4.37 4.74 36.38
N GLY A 227 -4.32 3.56 35.75
CA GLY A 227 -4.77 2.33 36.40
C GLY A 227 -3.92 1.94 37.62
N SER A 228 -2.63 2.26 37.62
CA SER A 228 -1.74 2.08 38.79
C SER A 228 -2.14 3.02 39.93
N GLU A 229 -2.47 4.28 39.63
CA GLU A 229 -2.87 5.27 40.62
C GLU A 229 -4.25 4.95 41.22
N GLU A 230 -5.24 4.60 40.40
CA GLU A 230 -6.56 4.12 40.84
C GLU A 230 -6.45 2.88 41.75
N THR A 231 -5.56 1.94 41.41
CA THR A 231 -5.33 0.74 42.23
C THR A 231 -4.76 1.10 43.60
N LYS A 232 -3.83 2.06 43.68
CA LYS A 232 -3.27 2.54 44.95
C LYS A 232 -4.33 3.25 45.79
N GLU A 233 -5.19 4.07 45.18
CA GLU A 233 -6.29 4.73 45.87
C GLU A 233 -7.30 3.72 46.43
N GLU A 234 -7.68 2.71 45.65
CA GLU A 234 -8.58 1.65 46.11
C GLU A 234 -8.01 0.88 47.32
N ILE A 235 -6.73 0.51 47.26
CA ILE A 235 -6.05 -0.20 48.34
C ILE A 235 -5.99 0.69 49.60
N THR A 236 -5.63 1.97 49.43
CA THR A 236 -5.59 2.97 50.51
C THR A 236 -6.94 3.09 51.21
N CYS A 237 -8.02 3.23 50.44
CA CYS A 237 -9.38 3.30 50.96
C CYS A 237 -9.80 2.03 51.72
N LYS A 238 -9.43 0.84 51.24
CA LYS A 238 -9.72 -0.43 51.91
C LYS A 238 -8.96 -0.57 53.25
N LEU A 239 -7.71 -0.09 53.31
CA LEU A 239 -6.89 -0.14 54.53
C LEU A 239 -7.35 0.88 55.57
N LEU A 240 -7.70 2.12 55.17
CA LEU A 240 -8.27 3.12 56.07
C LEU A 240 -9.56 2.61 56.75
N LYS A 241 -10.46 2.00 55.99
CA LYS A 241 -11.71 1.40 56.52
C LYS A 241 -11.47 0.28 57.52
N LYS A 242 -10.30 -0.38 57.48
CA LYS A 242 -9.90 -1.42 58.43
C LYS A 242 -9.14 -0.88 59.65
N GLY A 243 -8.89 0.42 59.73
CA GLY A 243 -8.29 1.08 60.90
C GLY A 243 -6.77 1.08 60.94
N TYR A 244 -6.09 0.86 59.82
CA TYR A 244 -4.63 0.99 59.74
C TYR A 244 -4.19 2.46 59.86
N SER A 245 -3.02 2.70 60.45
CA SER A 245 -2.47 4.05 60.60
C SER A 245 -1.96 4.59 59.25
N SER A 246 -1.95 5.92 59.09
CA SER A 246 -1.43 6.56 57.87
C SER A 246 0.04 6.19 57.59
N GLN A 247 0.82 5.87 58.63
CA GLN A 247 2.21 5.43 58.48
C GLN A 247 2.29 4.03 57.87
N ASP A 248 1.49 3.08 58.35
CA ASP A 248 1.47 1.71 57.82
C ASP A 248 0.96 1.66 56.37
N ILE A 249 0.01 2.54 56.03
CA ILE A 249 -0.54 2.64 54.66
C ILE A 249 0.49 3.25 53.70
N SER A 250 1.26 4.24 54.15
CA SER A 250 2.38 4.82 53.41
C SER A 250 3.42 3.74 53.06
N ASP A 251 3.78 2.90 54.02
CA ASP A 251 4.79 1.84 53.81
C ASP A 251 4.32 0.76 52.81
N VAL A 252 3.01 0.48 52.76
CA VAL A 252 2.44 -0.54 51.85
C VAL A 252 2.18 0.00 50.44
N THR A 253 1.69 1.24 50.32
CA THR A 253 1.25 1.83 49.04
C THR A 253 2.33 2.70 48.37
N GLY A 254 3.36 3.07 49.13
CA GLY A 254 4.40 4.01 48.72
C GLY A 254 3.92 5.46 48.57
N LEU A 255 2.72 5.78 49.06
CA LEU A 255 2.17 7.14 49.06
C LEU A 255 2.68 7.92 50.27
N SER A 256 2.99 9.21 50.08
CA SER A 256 3.36 10.08 51.20
C SER A 256 2.17 10.29 52.15
N ALA A 257 2.44 10.42 53.45
CA ALA A 257 1.40 10.62 54.48
C ALA A 257 0.48 11.84 54.24
N SER A 258 0.90 12.82 53.42
CA SER A 258 0.07 13.98 53.01
C SER A 258 -0.97 13.66 51.92
N LYS A 259 -0.86 12.51 51.25
CA LYS A 259 -1.77 12.03 50.18
C LYS A 259 -2.72 10.91 50.66
N ILE A 260 -2.61 10.48 51.91
CA ILE A 260 -3.41 9.42 52.56
C ILE A 260 -4.42 10.05 53.50
#